data_AF-X1EV09-F1
#
_entry.id   AF-X1EV09-F1
#
_cell.length_a   1.000
_cell.length_b   1.000
_cell.length_c   1.000
_cell.angle_alpha   90.00
_cell.angle_beta   90.00
_cell.angle_gamma   90.00
#
_symmetry.space_group_name_H-M   'P 1'
#
loop_
_entity.id
_entity.type
_entity.pdbx_description
1 polymer ?
#
loop_
_entity_poly.entity_id
_entity_poly.type
_entity_poly.pdbx_seq_one_letter_code
_entity_poly.pdbx_strand_id
1 'polypeptide(L)'
;MERIKNIRDYIQELEDIKEGIIHFLNTRKKLDKVTKNLWISDVKDFYYNTLSAWDMLNSAYFPENFVILKYLDNSKNYLHLARGQLAKSISELKFYKEELVYNLIKEVEISFEKCWNAFYVEFESFPPTKKKIKPI
;
A
#
# COMPACT_ATOMS: atom_id res chain seq x y z
N MET A 1 7.15 -19.10 -0.19
CA MET A 1 7.24 -18.20 -1.36
C MET A 1 5.89 -17.99 -2.05
N GLU A 2 5.02 -19.00 -2.15
CA GLU A 2 3.69 -18.85 -2.76
C GLU A 2 2.81 -17.80 -2.05
N ARG A 3 2.83 -17.75 -0.71
CA ARG A 3 2.09 -16.73 0.06
C ARG A 3 2.49 -15.28 -0.25
N ILE A 4 3.79 -15.02 -0.48
CA ILE A 4 4.32 -13.69 -0.85
C ILE A 4 3.91 -13.34 -2.29
N LYS A 5 3.81 -14.35 -3.18
CA LYS A 5 3.27 -14.14 -4.53
C LYS A 5 1.80 -13.74 -4.49
N ASN A 6 0.99 -14.34 -3.61
CA ASN A 6 -0.40 -13.95 -3.45
C ASN A 6 -0.56 -12.48 -3.03
N ILE A 7 0.37 -11.94 -2.23
CA ILE A 7 0.39 -10.50 -1.91
C ILE A 7 0.60 -9.68 -3.19
N ARG A 8 1.49 -10.10 -4.09
CA ARG A 8 1.75 -9.38 -5.34
C ARG A 8 0.52 -9.36 -6.26
N ASP A 9 -0.24 -10.46 -6.29
CA ASP A 9 -1.48 -10.56 -7.07
C ASP A 9 -2.52 -9.56 -6.55
N TYR A 10 -2.70 -9.45 -5.22
CA TYR A 10 -3.58 -8.43 -4.63
C TYR A 10 -3.11 -7.00 -4.92
N ILE A 11 -1.78 -6.76 -4.94
CA ILE A 11 -1.24 -5.46 -5.33
C ILE A 11 -1.51 -5.15 -6.80
N GLN A 12 -1.57 -6.17 -7.67
CA GLN A 12 -1.92 -5.95 -9.06
C GLN A 12 -3.37 -5.49 -9.22
N GLU A 13 -4.31 -6.00 -8.41
CA GLU A 13 -5.69 -5.49 -8.36
C GLU A 13 -5.71 -3.98 -8.01
N LEU A 14 -4.82 -3.53 -7.11
CA LEU A 14 -4.70 -2.11 -6.74
C LEU A 14 -4.20 -1.22 -7.88
N GLU A 15 -3.43 -1.75 -8.83
CA GLU A 15 -2.93 -0.97 -9.96
C GLU A 15 -4.06 -0.50 -10.87
N ASP A 16 -5.00 -1.39 -11.19
CA ASP A 16 -6.14 -1.07 -12.04
C ASP A 16 -7.06 -0.04 -11.35
N ILE A 17 -7.30 -0.21 -10.05
CA ILE A 17 -8.11 0.73 -9.25
C ILE A 17 -7.43 2.11 -9.19
N LYS A 18 -6.10 2.14 -8.98
CA LYS A 18 -5.29 3.36 -9.01
C LYS A 18 -5.44 4.09 -10.35
N GLU A 19 -5.34 3.39 -11.48
CA GLU A 19 -5.56 4.00 -12.80
C GLU A 19 -6.99 4.49 -12.99
N GLY A 20 -7.99 3.78 -12.47
CA GLY A 20 -9.40 4.21 -12.46
C GLY A 20 -9.61 5.53 -11.70
N ILE A 21 -9.00 5.66 -10.52
CA ILE A 21 -9.03 6.91 -9.72
C ILE A 21 -8.33 8.05 -10.47
N ILE A 22 -7.15 7.80 -11.03
CA ILE A 22 -6.40 8.81 -11.79
C ILE A 22 -7.18 9.26 -13.02
N HIS A 23 -7.80 8.34 -13.75
CA HIS A 23 -8.66 8.64 -14.88
C HIS A 23 -9.82 9.52 -14.44
N PHE A 24 -10.53 9.13 -13.38
CA PHE A 24 -11.61 9.93 -12.80
C PHE A 24 -11.17 11.36 -12.51
N LEU A 25 -10.05 11.56 -11.80
CA LEU A 25 -9.52 12.89 -11.47
C LEU A 25 -9.18 13.71 -12.74
N ASN A 26 -8.64 13.06 -13.77
CA ASN A 26 -8.31 13.72 -15.04
C ASN A 26 -9.54 14.21 -15.81
N THR A 27 -10.71 13.59 -15.64
CA THR A 27 -11.96 14.05 -16.25
C THR A 27 -12.56 15.28 -15.57
N ARG A 28 -12.10 15.66 -14.36
CA ARG A 28 -12.68 16.76 -13.59
C ARG A 28 -12.15 18.11 -14.07
N LYS A 29 -12.94 18.80 -14.90
CA LYS A 29 -12.62 20.13 -15.44
C LYS A 29 -12.57 21.25 -14.39
N LYS A 30 -13.32 21.11 -13.30
CA LYS A 30 -13.43 22.13 -12.23
C LYS A 30 -12.33 22.04 -11.17
N LEU A 31 -11.55 20.96 -11.16
CA LEU A 31 -10.42 20.81 -10.25
C LEU A 31 -9.22 21.55 -10.85
N ASP A 32 -8.66 22.50 -10.11
CA ASP A 32 -7.49 23.22 -10.58
C ASP A 32 -6.29 22.26 -10.77
N LYS A 33 -5.36 22.66 -11.65
CA LYS A 33 -4.25 21.80 -12.06
C LYS A 33 -3.35 21.39 -10.89
N VAL A 34 -3.14 22.28 -9.93
CA VAL A 34 -2.21 22.03 -8.81
C VAL A 34 -2.82 21.01 -7.86
N THR A 35 -4.07 21.23 -7.43
CA THR A 35 -4.80 20.31 -6.56
C THR A 35 -4.96 18.94 -7.23
N LYS A 36 -5.31 18.91 -8.51
CA LYS A 36 -5.44 17.64 -9.25
C LYS A 36 -4.12 16.85 -9.27
N ASN A 37 -3.01 17.51 -9.54
CA ASN A 37 -1.71 16.85 -9.57
C ASN A 37 -1.30 16.33 -8.19
N LEU A 38 -1.63 17.08 -7.13
CA LEU A 38 -1.40 16.65 -5.76
C LEU A 38 -2.19 15.37 -5.44
N TRP A 39 -3.50 15.35 -5.71
CA TRP A 39 -4.35 14.19 -5.44
C TRP A 39 -3.94 12.96 -6.26
N ILE A 40 -3.56 13.16 -7.53
CA ILE A 40 -3.00 12.08 -8.36
C ILE A 40 -1.67 11.56 -7.76
N SER A 41 -0.84 12.45 -7.22
CA SER A 41 0.41 12.06 -6.55
C SER A 41 0.12 11.22 -5.31
N ASP A 42 -0.83 11.62 -4.48
CA ASP A 42 -1.20 10.88 -3.26
C ASP A 42 -1.70 9.46 -3.57
N VAL A 43 -2.50 9.30 -4.63
CA VAL A 43 -2.97 8.00 -5.13
C VAL A 43 -1.81 7.13 -5.63
N LYS A 44 -0.84 7.72 -6.33
CA LYS A 44 0.37 7.02 -6.78
C LYS A 44 1.25 6.61 -5.62
N ASP A 45 1.45 7.50 -4.65
CA ASP A 45 2.25 7.23 -3.46
C ASP A 45 1.64 6.12 -2.62
N PHE A 46 0.31 6.06 -2.49
CA PHE A 46 -0.38 4.92 -1.90
C PHE A 46 0.03 3.60 -2.57
N TYR A 47 -0.07 3.51 -3.89
CA TYR A 47 0.25 2.29 -4.64
C TYR A 47 1.73 1.93 -4.51
N TYR A 48 2.63 2.88 -4.75
CA TYR A 48 4.07 2.62 -4.72
C TYR A 48 4.60 2.30 -3.32
N ASN A 49 4.03 2.88 -2.27
CA ASN A 49 4.35 2.47 -0.90
C ASN A 49 3.87 1.03 -0.64
N THR A 50 2.70 0.63 -1.15
CA THR A 50 2.23 -0.77 -1.02
C THR A 50 3.17 -1.73 -1.75
N LEU A 51 3.59 -1.40 -2.98
CA LEU A 51 4.55 -2.19 -3.75
C LEU A 51 5.93 -2.25 -3.05
N SER A 52 6.42 -1.12 -2.54
CA SER A 52 7.68 -1.06 -1.81
C SER A 52 7.63 -1.88 -0.52
N ALA A 53 6.48 -1.91 0.17
CA ALA A 53 6.29 -2.79 1.32
C ALA A 53 6.46 -4.26 0.92
N TRP A 54 5.92 -4.66 -0.23
CA TRP A 54 6.06 -6.02 -0.74
C TRP A 54 7.49 -6.33 -1.15
N ASP A 55 8.17 -5.43 -1.86
CA ASP A 55 9.58 -5.61 -2.26
C ASP A 55 10.48 -5.82 -1.04
N MET A 56 10.26 -5.05 0.03
CA MET A 56 11.01 -5.19 1.29
C MET A 56 10.67 -6.51 2.00
N LEU A 57 9.40 -6.90 2.06
CA LEU A 57 8.99 -8.18 2.63
C LEU A 57 9.60 -9.35 1.87
N ASN A 58 9.50 -9.34 0.54
CA ASN A 58 10.05 -10.36 -0.33
C ASN A 58 11.58 -10.46 -0.16
N SER A 59 12.26 -9.31 -0.08
CA SER A 59 13.70 -9.24 0.22
C SER A 59 14.04 -9.89 1.57
N ALA A 60 13.21 -9.72 2.60
CA ALA A 60 13.44 -10.32 3.92
C ALA A 60 13.46 -11.87 3.91
N TYR A 61 12.88 -12.52 2.90
CA TYR A 61 12.87 -13.99 2.76
C TYR A 61 14.06 -14.55 1.99
N PHE A 62 14.92 -13.72 1.38
CA PHE A 62 16.11 -14.23 0.72
C PHE A 62 17.23 -14.55 1.73
N PRO A 63 17.78 -15.78 1.73
CA PRO A 63 18.72 -16.25 2.75
C PRO A 63 20.07 -15.52 2.77
N GLU A 64 20.39 -14.76 1.72
CA GLU A 64 21.62 -13.97 1.60
C GLU A 64 21.55 -12.63 2.36
N ASN A 65 20.35 -12.23 2.81
CA ASN A 65 20.15 -10.97 3.49
C ASN A 65 20.42 -11.08 4.99
N PHE A 66 21.61 -10.65 5.42
CA PHE A 66 21.99 -10.57 6.84
C PHE A 66 21.18 -9.54 7.66
N VAL A 67 20.27 -8.79 7.02
CA VAL A 67 19.53 -7.67 7.64
C VAL A 67 18.01 -7.83 7.55
N ILE A 68 17.50 -9.06 7.71
CA ILE A 68 16.07 -9.43 7.67
C ILE A 68 15.21 -8.44 8.46
N LEU A 69 15.62 -8.09 9.69
CA LEU A 69 14.85 -7.18 10.55
C LEU A 69 14.65 -5.79 9.96
N LYS A 70 15.69 -5.23 9.34
CA LYS A 70 15.58 -3.91 8.70
C LYS A 70 14.60 -3.95 7.53
N TYR A 71 14.62 -5.02 6.74
CA TYR A 71 13.67 -5.20 5.64
C TYR A 71 12.23 -5.36 6.14
N LEU A 72 12.00 -6.10 7.23
CA LEU A 72 10.67 -6.22 7.84
C LEU A 72 10.18 -4.90 8.42
N ASP A 73 11.03 -4.18 9.14
CA ASP A 73 10.68 -2.87 9.70
C ASP A 73 10.36 -1.86 8.58
N ASN A 74 11.17 -1.85 7.52
CA ASN A 74 10.90 -1.02 6.34
C ASN A 74 9.59 -1.41 5.64
N SER A 75 9.33 -2.72 5.50
CA SER A 75 8.08 -3.22 4.90
C SER A 75 6.86 -2.72 5.67
N LYS A 76 6.87 -2.85 7.01
CA LYS A 76 5.82 -2.32 7.88
C LYS A 76 5.67 -0.80 7.72
N ASN A 77 6.77 -0.06 7.75
CA ASN A 77 6.75 1.39 7.61
C ASN A 77 6.10 1.82 6.29
N TYR A 78 6.50 1.20 5.16
CA TYR A 78 5.89 1.48 3.86
C TYR A 78 4.40 1.13 3.83
N LEU A 79 3.99 0.01 4.41
CA LEU A 79 2.57 -0.37 4.48
C LEU A 79 1.74 0.63 5.30
N HIS A 80 2.27 1.13 6.41
CA HIS A 80 1.63 2.18 7.20
C HIS A 80 1.55 3.51 6.44
N LEU A 81 2.60 3.90 5.72
CA LEU A 81 2.59 5.09 4.85
C LEU A 81 1.53 4.95 3.75
N ALA A 82 1.44 3.78 3.11
CA ALA A 82 0.41 3.50 2.12
C ALA A 82 -1.00 3.69 2.69
N ARG A 83 -1.27 3.16 3.89
CA ARG A 83 -2.57 3.35 4.57
C ARG A 83 -2.89 4.82 4.84
N GLY A 84 -1.90 5.60 5.25
CA GLY A 84 -2.05 7.05 5.44
C GLY A 84 -2.43 7.76 4.13
N GLN A 85 -1.74 7.44 3.04
CA GLN A 85 -2.01 8.04 1.73
C GLN A 85 -3.35 7.59 1.13
N LEU A 86 -3.76 6.35 1.38
CA LEU A 86 -5.09 5.88 1.03
C LEU A 86 -6.18 6.68 1.75
N ALA A 87 -6.05 6.87 3.06
CA ALA A 87 -7.02 7.63 3.85
C ALA A 87 -7.15 9.09 3.35
N LYS A 88 -6.03 9.70 2.98
CA LYS A 88 -5.99 11.03 2.37
C LYS A 88 -6.73 11.05 1.02
N SER A 89 -6.37 10.14 0.12
CA SER A 89 -6.99 10.00 -1.21
C SER A 89 -8.50 9.76 -1.11
N ILE A 90 -8.95 8.93 -0.16
CA ILE A 90 -10.37 8.68 0.08
C ILE A 90 -11.09 9.94 0.56
N SER A 91 -10.48 10.71 1.45
CA SER A 91 -11.05 11.99 1.90
C SER A 91 -11.26 12.95 0.74
N GLU A 92 -10.30 13.01 -0.18
CA GLU A 92 -10.33 13.82 -1.40
C GLU A 92 -11.37 13.34 -2.42
N LEU A 93 -11.54 12.02 -2.54
CA LEU A 93 -12.57 11.45 -3.41
C LEU A 93 -13.98 11.66 -2.85
N LYS A 94 -14.17 11.61 -1.52
CA LYS A 94 -15.47 11.81 -0.86
C LYS A 94 -16.08 13.19 -1.10
N PHE A 95 -15.31 14.18 -1.58
CA PHE A 95 -15.88 15.45 -2.03
C PHE A 95 -16.84 15.29 -3.22
N TYR A 96 -16.65 14.23 -4.03
CA TYR A 96 -17.53 13.91 -5.15
C TYR A 96 -18.62 12.94 -4.71
N LYS A 97 -19.87 13.36 -4.86
CA LYS A 97 -21.06 12.58 -4.48
C LYS A 97 -21.59 11.69 -5.61
N GLU A 98 -20.69 11.18 -6.46
CA GLU A 98 -21.01 10.38 -7.65
C GLU A 98 -20.91 8.88 -7.32
N GLU A 99 -21.87 8.07 -7.80
CA GLU A 99 -21.89 6.60 -7.59
C GLU A 99 -20.57 5.92 -7.96
N LEU A 100 -20.00 6.30 -9.11
CA LEU A 100 -18.71 5.80 -9.56
C LEU A 100 -17.60 6.00 -8.52
N VAL A 101 -17.60 7.13 -7.81
CA VAL A 101 -16.58 7.45 -6.81
C VAL A 101 -16.76 6.60 -5.56
N TYR A 102 -18.01 6.39 -5.13
CA TYR A 102 -18.30 5.48 -4.03
C TYR A 102 -17.83 4.05 -4.35
N ASN A 103 -18.02 3.59 -5.58
CA ASN A 103 -17.55 2.28 -6.03
C ASN A 103 -16.01 2.19 -6.02
N LEU A 104 -15.32 3.19 -6.57
CA LEU A 104 -13.85 3.25 -6.55
C LEU A 104 -13.29 3.24 -5.11
N ILE A 105 -13.89 4.02 -4.20
CA ILE A 105 -13.51 4.04 -2.77
C ILE A 105 -13.69 2.65 -2.16
N LYS A 106 -14.85 2.03 -2.37
CA LYS A 106 -15.15 0.71 -1.81
C LYS A 106 -14.19 -0.36 -2.34
N GLU A 107 -13.92 -0.34 -3.65
CA GLU A 107 -13.01 -1.29 -4.30
C GLU A 107 -11.58 -1.16 -3.76
N VAL A 108 -11.07 0.07 -3.62
CA VAL A 108 -9.71 0.29 -3.10
C VAL A 108 -9.60 -0.10 -1.62
N GLU A 109 -10.62 0.20 -0.80
CA GLU A 109 -10.62 -0.18 0.62
C GLU A 109 -10.62 -1.70 0.79
N ILE A 110 -11.49 -2.41 0.06
CA ILE A 110 -11.56 -3.88 0.11
C ILE A 110 -10.24 -4.50 -0.37
N SER A 111 -9.70 -4.03 -1.49
CA SER A 111 -8.49 -4.60 -2.08
C SER A 111 -7.25 -4.32 -1.23
N PHE A 112 -7.16 -3.13 -0.63
CA PHE A 112 -6.07 -2.80 0.28
C PHE A 112 -6.17 -3.60 1.59
N GLU A 113 -7.38 -3.85 2.10
CA GLU A 113 -7.57 -4.67 3.30
C GLU A 113 -7.13 -6.13 3.07
N LYS A 114 -7.33 -6.68 1.87
CA LYS A 114 -6.75 -7.99 1.49
C LYS A 114 -5.22 -7.96 1.58
N CYS A 115 -4.59 -6.93 1.01
CA CYS A 115 -3.14 -6.75 1.07
C CYS A 115 -2.68 -6.64 2.53
N TRP A 116 -3.31 -5.76 3.30
CA TRP A 116 -3.00 -5.50 4.71
C TRP A 116 -2.97 -6.79 5.52
N ASN A 117 -4.04 -7.58 5.45
CA ASN A 117 -4.14 -8.83 6.19
C ASN A 117 -3.09 -9.85 5.74
N ALA A 118 -2.84 -9.96 4.44
CA ALA A 118 -1.81 -10.86 3.93
C ALA A 118 -0.40 -10.46 4.38
N PHE A 119 -0.06 -9.17 4.41
CA PHE A 119 1.20 -8.67 4.98
C PHE A 119 1.35 -9.03 6.46
N TYR A 120 0.31 -8.81 7.27
CA TYR A 120 0.37 -9.06 8.71
C TYR A 120 0.56 -10.54 9.04
N VAL A 121 -0.07 -11.45 8.28
CA VAL A 121 0.17 -12.89 8.39
C VAL A 121 1.65 -13.22 8.16
N GLU A 122 2.28 -12.60 7.15
CA GLU A 122 3.71 -12.82 6.91
C GLU A 122 4.56 -12.23 8.03
N PHE A 123 4.27 -11.01 8.50
CA PHE A 123 5.00 -10.36 9.59
C PHE A 123 4.99 -11.17 10.89
N GLU A 124 3.87 -11.82 11.22
CA GLU A 124 3.74 -12.68 12.39
C GLU A 124 4.44 -14.03 12.22
N SER A 125 4.64 -14.49 10.98
CA SER A 125 5.32 -15.74 10.68
C SER A 125 6.84 -15.68 10.86
N PHE A 126 7.43 -14.48 10.95
CA PHE A 126 8.83 -14.34 11.27
C PHE A 126 9.08 -14.59 12.76
N PRO A 127 10.04 -15.46 13.12
CA PRO A 127 10.32 -15.75 14.52
C PRO A 127 10.72 -14.45 15.24
N PRO A 128 10.22 -14.21 16.46
CA PRO A 128 10.61 -13.03 17.22
C PRO A 128 12.11 -13.08 17.44
N THR A 129 12.83 -12.14 16.84
CA THR A 129 14.25 -11.97 17.13
C THR A 129 14.35 -11.44 18.55
N LYS A 130 14.57 -12.36 19.51
CA LYS A 130 15.04 -11.97 20.83
C LYS A 130 16.27 -11.09 20.61
N LYS A 131 16.15 -9.78 20.87
CA LYS A 131 17.31 -8.92 21.07
C LYS A 131 18.14 -9.63 22.15
N LYS A 132 19.26 -10.25 21.78
CA LYS A 132 20.27 -10.65 22.75
C LYS A 132 20.84 -9.35 23.30
N ILE A 133 20.25 -8.86 24.37
CA ILE A 133 20.88 -7.82 25.19
C ILE A 133 22.13 -8.50 25.75
N LYS A 134 23.30 -8.10 25.26
CA LYS A 134 24.55 -8.50 25.90
C LYS A 134 24.54 -7.86 27.30
N PRO A 135 24.80 -8.61 28.38
CA PRO A 135 24.99 -7.99 29.69
C PRO A 135 26.17 -7.01 29.59
N ILE A 136 25.96 -5.82 30.17
CA ILE A 136 26.95 -4.77 30.34
C ILE A 136 28.02 -5.26 31.32
#